data_AF-D2UZ53-F1
#
_entry.id   AF-D2UZ53-F1
#
_cell.length_a   1.000
_cell.length_b   1.000
_cell.length_c   1.000
_cell.angle_alpha   90.00
_cell.angle_beta   90.00
_cell.angle_gamma   90.00
#
_symmetry.space_group_name_H-M   'P 1'
#
loop_
_entity.id
_entity.type
_entity.pdbx_description
1 polymer ?
#
loop_
_entity_poly.entity_id
_entity_poly.type
_entity_poly.pdbx_seq_one_letter_code
_entity_poly.pdbx_strand_id
1 'polypeptide(L)'
;MSTLNIQSLFSSSAIINDNGYTNVTLDQFRPIWSSSLVLSNTILFLFLFTIYMFILIGFIYKVTRKLKLKRNQKILFIMTGIYVTVQIMSLLIRVVNESLQLTVRTRAENGGLIEWELFVTMQVFAGLNTFSMLSNFLTLFSIVIFVQNMFWSTATLMRAISKQTSKIIRMIMTIVGTVFVIVAVVIILLIGIIAGIRRFDYIPKEYVAAIQVTSFVVGGIVLLFVGGMLIASGIIVIRTIQKTSKNVVTANVSNNTNSESFAQKSESNIESQTSHSSNNTRQSFDKVSFEKRVQSPFKITFGLLIGLLMCISLQLIAIAIASGATELANYSVIWQFLNCTGVLTFGILILFLFFPLFRDMEIAMQEIEKRKEALSQKKLRSNHLHVPSTTRNHLSDLSGSGDNFLSLPSSSGGDMSPTSPSAISFSSEVMAISDDSKLYQ
;
A
#
# COMPACT_ATOMS: atom_id res chain seq x y z
N MET A 1 -28.76 27.12 -58.10
CA MET A 1 -29.45 26.06 -57.33
C MET A 1 -28.45 24.93 -57.16
N SER A 2 -27.60 25.06 -56.16
CA SER A 2 -26.52 24.13 -55.87
C SER A 2 -27.06 23.18 -54.80
N THR A 3 -27.37 21.95 -55.19
CA THR A 3 -27.70 20.88 -54.25
C THR A 3 -26.46 20.60 -53.42
N LEU A 4 -26.36 21.32 -52.31
CA LEU A 4 -25.38 21.10 -51.25
C LEU A 4 -25.52 19.63 -50.84
N ASN A 5 -24.49 18.85 -51.20
CA ASN A 5 -24.46 17.41 -51.07
C ASN A 5 -24.20 17.06 -49.59
N ILE A 6 -25.25 17.26 -48.77
CA ILE A 6 -25.29 16.98 -47.32
C ILE A 6 -25.02 15.49 -47.04
N GLN A 7 -25.08 14.62 -48.06
CA GLN A 7 -24.70 13.21 -47.97
C GLN A 7 -23.22 12.98 -47.65
N SER A 8 -22.33 13.95 -47.92
CA SER A 8 -20.89 13.84 -47.59
C SER A 8 -20.56 14.08 -46.11
N LEU A 9 -21.48 14.67 -45.33
CA LEU A 9 -21.27 14.94 -43.89
C LEU A 9 -21.69 13.78 -42.99
N PHE A 10 -22.38 12.77 -43.53
CA PHE A 10 -22.78 11.56 -42.80
C PHE A 10 -21.99 10.30 -43.21
N SER A 11 -20.93 10.44 -44.02
CA SER A 11 -20.24 9.31 -44.69
C SER A 11 -19.26 8.50 -43.81
N SER A 12 -19.41 8.49 -42.48
CA SER A 12 -18.58 7.62 -41.62
C SER A 12 -19.28 6.38 -41.10
N SER A 13 -20.60 6.28 -41.26
CA SER A 13 -21.36 5.13 -40.77
C SER A 13 -21.01 3.88 -41.57
N ALA A 14 -20.70 2.79 -40.85
CA ALA A 14 -20.56 1.47 -41.43
C ALA A 14 -21.93 1.05 -42.02
N ILE A 15 -22.14 1.29 -43.32
CA ILE A 15 -23.35 0.84 -44.01
C ILE A 15 -23.23 -0.66 -44.19
N ILE A 16 -24.12 -1.40 -43.53
CA ILE A 16 -24.28 -2.84 -43.73
C ILE A 16 -24.95 -3.02 -45.09
N ASN A 17 -24.26 -3.65 -46.03
CA ASN A 17 -24.86 -4.08 -47.28
C ASN A 17 -25.68 -5.36 -47.03
N ASP A 18 -26.75 -5.59 -47.78
CA ASP A 18 -27.64 -6.77 -47.64
C ASP A 18 -26.88 -8.10 -47.72
N ASN A 19 -25.67 -8.08 -48.28
CA ASN A 19 -24.75 -9.20 -48.39
C ASN A 19 -23.93 -9.47 -47.10
N GLY A 20 -24.16 -8.76 -46.00
CA GLY A 20 -23.45 -8.96 -44.72
C GLY A 20 -22.05 -8.35 -44.64
N TYR A 21 -21.71 -7.43 -45.56
CA TYR A 21 -20.43 -6.75 -45.61
C TYR A 21 -20.54 -5.30 -45.16
N THR A 22 -19.45 -4.77 -44.59
CA THR A 22 -19.33 -3.35 -44.23
C THR A 22 -18.31 -2.66 -45.10
N ASN A 23 -18.68 -1.49 -45.62
CA ASN A 23 -17.73 -0.61 -46.31
C ASN A 23 -17.03 0.25 -45.26
N VAL A 24 -15.74 0.00 -45.00
CA VAL A 24 -14.95 0.73 -44.02
C VAL A 24 -13.86 1.50 -44.73
N THR A 25 -13.79 2.81 -44.51
CA THR A 25 -12.72 3.64 -45.08
C THR A 25 -11.39 3.33 -44.41
N LEU A 26 -10.34 3.25 -45.23
CA LEU A 26 -8.99 2.90 -44.80
C LEU A 26 -8.48 3.82 -43.67
N ASP A 27 -8.88 5.08 -43.66
CA ASP A 27 -8.47 6.09 -42.66
C ASP A 27 -8.94 5.79 -41.22
N GLN A 28 -9.92 4.89 -41.04
CA GLN A 28 -10.40 4.49 -39.70
C GLN A 28 -9.47 3.52 -38.99
N PHE A 29 -8.51 2.93 -39.72
CA PHE A 29 -7.58 1.92 -39.21
C PHE A 29 -6.18 2.50 -39.02
N ARG A 30 -5.49 2.02 -37.98
CA ARG A 30 -4.09 2.37 -37.75
C ARG A 30 -3.22 1.81 -38.88
N PRO A 31 -2.13 2.51 -39.25
CA PRO A 31 -1.14 1.98 -40.19
C PRO A 31 -0.58 0.64 -39.72
N ILE A 32 -0.33 -0.28 -40.66
CA ILE A 32 0.20 -1.63 -40.39
C ILE A 32 1.44 -1.61 -39.52
N TRP A 33 2.39 -0.72 -39.83
CA TRP A 33 3.65 -0.62 -39.09
C TRP A 33 3.41 -0.26 -37.61
N SER A 34 2.41 0.58 -37.31
CA SER A 34 2.08 1.00 -35.95
C SER A 34 1.49 -0.16 -35.15
N SER A 35 0.54 -0.91 -35.73
CA SER A 35 -0.05 -2.09 -35.08
C SER A 35 0.98 -3.20 -34.88
N SER A 36 1.90 -3.40 -35.82
CA SER A 36 2.99 -4.38 -35.70
C SER A 36 3.97 -4.03 -34.57
N LEU A 37 4.35 -2.76 -34.42
CA LEU A 37 5.22 -2.31 -33.31
C LEU A 37 4.52 -2.46 -31.96
N VAL A 38 3.24 -2.07 -31.89
CA VAL A 38 2.40 -2.26 -30.70
C VAL A 38 2.29 -3.73 -30.33
N LEU A 39 2.06 -4.62 -31.30
CA LEU A 39 1.96 -6.06 -31.10
C LEU A 39 3.30 -6.64 -30.60
N SER A 40 4.42 -6.29 -31.23
CA SER A 40 5.76 -6.71 -30.83
C SER A 40 6.07 -6.29 -29.39
N ASN A 41 5.77 -5.03 -29.04
CA ASN A 41 5.90 -4.52 -27.68
C ASN A 41 5.02 -5.30 -26.68
N THR A 42 3.79 -5.61 -27.06
CA THR A 42 2.87 -6.40 -26.21
C THR A 42 3.41 -7.81 -25.95
N ILE A 43 3.93 -8.48 -26.97
CA ILE A 43 4.51 -9.82 -26.85
C ILE A 43 5.76 -9.80 -25.97
N LEU A 44 6.63 -8.80 -26.13
CA LEU A 44 7.79 -8.61 -25.28
C LEU A 44 7.39 -8.47 -23.80
N PHE A 45 6.42 -7.59 -23.51
CA PHE A 45 5.95 -7.43 -22.14
C PHE A 45 5.22 -8.67 -21.61
N LEU A 46 4.46 -9.38 -22.44
CA LEU A 46 3.83 -10.64 -22.05
C LEU A 46 4.87 -11.68 -21.60
N PHE A 47 5.99 -11.78 -22.32
CA PHE A 47 7.12 -12.62 -21.94
C PHE A 47 7.76 -12.16 -20.61
N LEU A 48 7.98 -10.86 -20.43
CA LEU A 48 8.52 -10.30 -19.18
C LEU A 48 7.60 -10.55 -17.98
N PHE A 49 6.28 -10.38 -18.14
CA PHE A 49 5.31 -10.68 -17.07
C PHE A 49 5.22 -12.18 -16.77
N THR A 50 5.42 -13.03 -17.77
CA THR A 50 5.50 -14.48 -17.57
C THR A 50 6.73 -14.84 -16.73
N ILE A 51 7.91 -14.30 -17.03
CA ILE A 51 9.12 -14.46 -16.20
C ILE A 51 8.86 -13.94 -14.78
N TYR A 52 8.27 -12.74 -14.67
CA TYR A 52 7.94 -12.16 -13.37
C TYR A 52 7.00 -13.06 -12.56
N MET A 53 5.99 -13.67 -13.19
CA MET A 53 5.06 -14.60 -12.55
C MET A 53 5.78 -15.84 -12.00
N PHE A 54 6.72 -16.42 -12.76
CA PHE A 54 7.56 -17.52 -12.26
C PHE A 54 8.44 -17.10 -11.08
N ILE A 55 9.04 -15.91 -11.13
CA ILE A 55 9.83 -15.35 -10.02
C ILE A 55 8.93 -15.16 -8.79
N LEU A 56 7.72 -14.62 -8.97
CA LEU A 56 6.75 -14.41 -7.90
C LEU A 56 6.33 -15.74 -7.26
N ILE A 57 6.01 -16.76 -8.04
CA ILE A 57 5.67 -18.10 -7.54
C ILE A 57 6.85 -18.70 -6.77
N GLY A 58 8.06 -18.67 -7.34
CA GLY A 58 9.27 -19.18 -6.69
C GLY A 58 9.56 -18.46 -5.38
N PHE A 59 9.35 -17.14 -5.35
CA PHE A 59 9.47 -16.33 -4.15
C PHE A 59 8.42 -16.69 -3.10
N ILE A 60 7.14 -16.78 -3.48
CA ILE A 60 6.04 -17.19 -2.58
C ILE A 60 6.30 -18.58 -2.01
N TYR A 61 6.71 -19.55 -2.84
CA TYR A 61 7.03 -20.91 -2.40
C TYR A 61 8.18 -20.91 -1.38
N LYS A 62 9.28 -20.22 -1.69
CA LYS A 62 10.45 -20.12 -0.80
C LYS A 62 10.12 -19.44 0.53
N VAL A 63 9.36 -18.34 0.47
CA VAL A 63 8.97 -17.57 1.66
C VAL A 63 7.97 -18.35 2.51
N THR A 64 6.94 -18.94 1.90
CA THR A 64 5.91 -19.72 2.61
C THR A 64 6.50 -20.94 3.31
N ARG A 65 7.50 -21.60 2.70
CA ARG A 65 8.16 -22.76 3.30
C ARG A 65 9.05 -22.39 4.48
N LYS A 66 9.70 -21.22 4.46
CA LYS A 66 10.68 -20.83 5.49
C LYS A 66 10.13 -19.92 6.58
N LEU A 67 9.08 -19.15 6.29
CA LEU A 67 8.55 -18.12 7.18
C LEU A 67 7.07 -18.36 7.44
N LYS A 68 6.66 -18.34 8.71
CA LYS A 68 5.24 -18.34 9.10
C LYS A 68 4.63 -16.98 8.74
N LEU A 69 4.10 -16.89 7.52
CA LEU A 69 3.55 -15.66 6.98
C LEU A 69 2.35 -15.16 7.81
N LYS A 70 2.41 -13.90 8.25
CA LYS A 70 1.29 -13.20 8.91
C LYS A 70 0.18 -12.94 7.90
N ARG A 71 -1.06 -12.78 8.39
CA ARG A 71 -2.27 -12.54 7.56
C ARG A 71 -2.06 -11.44 6.52
N ASN A 72 -1.50 -10.29 6.93
CA ASN A 72 -1.30 -9.15 6.03
C ASN A 72 -0.27 -9.44 4.91
N GLN A 73 0.74 -10.28 5.17
CA GLN A 73 1.70 -10.70 4.15
C GLN A 73 1.04 -11.57 3.09
N LYS A 74 0.21 -12.51 3.52
CA LYS A 74 -0.56 -13.37 2.61
C LYS A 74 -1.49 -12.54 1.73
N ILE A 75 -2.18 -11.56 2.31
CA ILE A 75 -3.06 -10.65 1.54
C ILE A 75 -2.27 -9.86 0.50
N LEU A 76 -1.11 -9.29 0.84
CA LEU A 76 -0.28 -8.57 -0.14
C LEU A 76 0.14 -9.49 -1.30
N PHE A 77 0.55 -10.72 -1.02
CA PHE A 77 0.90 -11.69 -2.05
C PHE A 77 -0.27 -12.07 -2.94
N ILE A 78 -1.44 -12.32 -2.36
CA ILE A 78 -2.66 -12.64 -3.11
C ILE A 78 -3.02 -11.46 -4.02
N MET A 79 -3.03 -10.23 -3.49
CA MET A 79 -3.28 -9.02 -4.28
C MET A 79 -2.27 -8.84 -5.42
N THR A 80 -0.99 -9.11 -5.15
CA THR A 80 0.08 -9.05 -6.17
C THR A 80 -0.12 -10.13 -7.24
N GLY A 81 -0.49 -11.35 -6.85
CA GLY A 81 -0.82 -12.43 -7.78
C GLY A 81 -2.01 -12.10 -8.66
N ILE A 82 -3.10 -11.59 -8.07
CA ILE A 82 -4.29 -11.11 -8.80
C ILE A 82 -3.87 -10.03 -9.81
N TYR A 83 -3.09 -9.04 -9.36
CA TYR A 83 -2.59 -7.97 -10.23
C TYR A 83 -1.82 -8.50 -11.45
N VAL A 84 -0.89 -9.44 -11.25
CA VAL A 84 -0.13 -10.03 -12.36
C VAL A 84 -1.04 -10.80 -13.32
N THR A 85 -2.00 -11.55 -12.78
CA THR A 85 -2.97 -12.29 -13.60
C THR A 85 -3.82 -11.34 -14.43
N VAL A 86 -4.34 -10.26 -13.84
CA VAL A 86 -5.12 -9.24 -14.56
C VAL A 86 -4.26 -8.59 -15.65
N GLN A 87 -2.98 -8.33 -15.37
CA GLN A 87 -2.05 -7.78 -16.36
C GLN A 87 -1.77 -8.74 -17.52
N ILE A 88 -1.52 -10.02 -17.25
CA ILE A 88 -1.30 -11.04 -18.29
C ILE A 88 -2.55 -11.16 -19.16
N MET A 89 -3.74 -11.25 -18.55
CA MET A 89 -5.00 -11.29 -19.29
C MET A 89 -5.20 -10.02 -20.14
N SER A 90 -4.84 -8.85 -19.61
CA SER A 90 -4.88 -7.60 -20.38
C SER A 90 -4.00 -7.62 -21.61
N LEU A 91 -2.77 -8.13 -21.48
CA LEU A 91 -1.84 -8.25 -22.59
C LEU A 91 -2.32 -9.29 -23.62
N LEU A 92 -2.91 -10.41 -23.18
CA LEU A 92 -3.50 -11.40 -24.08
C LEU A 92 -4.67 -10.83 -24.88
N ILE A 93 -5.62 -10.16 -24.21
CA ILE A 93 -6.74 -9.46 -24.87
C ILE A 93 -6.21 -8.45 -25.88
N ARG A 94 -5.13 -7.74 -25.53
CA ARG A 94 -4.50 -6.78 -26.42
C ARG A 94 -3.83 -7.42 -27.63
N VAL A 95 -3.12 -8.54 -27.47
CA VAL A 95 -2.56 -9.31 -28.59
C VAL A 95 -3.67 -9.65 -29.57
N VAL A 96 -4.80 -10.20 -29.09
CA VAL A 96 -5.95 -10.55 -29.94
C VAL A 96 -6.51 -9.32 -30.65
N ASN A 97 -6.73 -8.22 -29.92
CA ASN A 97 -7.23 -6.96 -30.50
C ASN A 97 -6.30 -6.43 -31.61
N GLU A 98 -5.00 -6.40 -31.39
CA GLU A 98 -4.04 -5.87 -32.38
C GLU A 98 -3.87 -6.82 -33.57
N SER A 99 -3.94 -8.13 -33.36
CA SER A 99 -3.98 -9.12 -34.45
C SER A 99 -5.22 -8.94 -35.31
N LEU A 100 -6.40 -8.77 -34.71
CA LEU A 100 -7.65 -8.51 -35.45
C LEU A 100 -7.58 -7.21 -36.26
N GLN A 101 -7.06 -6.13 -35.66
CA GLN A 101 -6.89 -4.86 -36.36
C GLN A 101 -5.94 -5.00 -37.57
N LEU A 102 -4.84 -5.74 -37.42
CA LEU A 102 -3.92 -6.02 -38.51
C LEU A 102 -4.60 -6.83 -39.62
N THR A 103 -5.33 -7.90 -39.27
CA THR A 103 -6.05 -8.73 -40.26
C THR A 103 -7.08 -7.92 -41.04
N VAL A 104 -7.89 -7.12 -40.35
CA VAL A 104 -8.90 -6.26 -40.99
C VAL A 104 -8.24 -5.24 -41.90
N ARG A 105 -7.15 -4.61 -41.46
CA ARG A 105 -6.40 -3.64 -42.25
C ARG A 105 -5.82 -4.26 -43.52
N THR A 106 -5.17 -5.42 -43.42
CA THR A 106 -4.60 -6.12 -44.58
C THR A 106 -5.68 -6.54 -45.58
N ARG A 107 -6.85 -7.00 -45.10
CA ARG A 107 -7.97 -7.32 -45.99
C ARG A 107 -8.50 -6.08 -46.72
N ALA A 108 -8.62 -4.95 -46.01
CA ALA A 108 -9.06 -3.69 -46.59
C ALA A 108 -8.08 -3.16 -47.66
N GLU A 109 -6.77 -3.25 -47.41
CA GLU A 109 -5.73 -2.84 -48.39
C GLU A 109 -5.71 -3.72 -49.64
N ASN A 110 -6.07 -4.99 -49.51
CA ASN A 110 -6.20 -5.91 -50.64
C ASN A 110 -7.51 -5.72 -51.44
N GLY A 111 -8.34 -4.74 -51.08
CA GLY A 111 -9.66 -4.51 -51.70
C GLY A 111 -10.71 -5.57 -51.31
N GLY A 112 -10.44 -6.36 -50.27
CA GLY A 112 -11.39 -7.34 -49.75
C GLY A 112 -12.50 -6.67 -48.94
N LEU A 113 -13.73 -7.18 -49.08
CA LEU A 113 -14.85 -6.78 -48.24
C LEU A 113 -14.65 -7.32 -46.81
N ILE A 114 -15.00 -6.52 -45.80
CA ILE A 114 -14.90 -6.92 -44.39
C ILE A 114 -16.24 -7.51 -43.95
N GLU A 115 -16.20 -8.78 -43.54
CA GLU A 115 -17.34 -9.49 -42.93
C GLU A 115 -17.80 -8.76 -41.66
N TRP A 116 -19.11 -8.59 -41.50
CA TRP A 116 -19.68 -7.93 -40.33
C TRP A 116 -19.27 -8.59 -39.01
N GLU A 117 -19.18 -9.92 -38.98
CA GLU A 117 -18.78 -10.68 -37.78
C GLU A 117 -17.36 -10.34 -37.33
N LEU A 118 -16.42 -10.20 -38.27
CA LEU A 118 -15.04 -9.81 -37.97
C LEU A 118 -14.97 -8.38 -37.45
N PHE A 119 -15.76 -7.48 -38.04
CA PHE A 119 -15.87 -6.10 -37.58
C PHE A 119 -16.42 -6.02 -36.14
N VAL A 120 -17.53 -6.69 -35.84
CA VAL A 120 -18.12 -6.76 -34.50
C VAL A 120 -17.13 -7.34 -33.49
N THR A 121 -16.47 -8.44 -33.84
CA THR A 121 -15.45 -9.08 -32.99
C THR A 121 -14.32 -8.11 -32.66
N MET A 122 -13.80 -7.39 -33.65
CA MET A 122 -12.77 -6.37 -33.45
C MET A 122 -13.23 -5.27 -32.47
N GLN A 123 -14.48 -4.80 -32.56
CA GLN A 123 -14.99 -3.78 -31.64
C GLN A 123 -15.17 -4.29 -30.21
N VAL A 124 -15.67 -5.51 -30.04
CA VAL A 124 -15.79 -6.14 -28.72
C VAL A 124 -14.41 -6.26 -28.06
N PHE A 125 -13.40 -6.72 -28.80
CA PHE A 125 -12.02 -6.82 -28.28
C PHE A 125 -11.38 -5.45 -28.01
N ALA A 126 -11.69 -4.41 -28.78
CA ALA A 126 -11.24 -3.05 -28.49
C ALA A 126 -11.84 -2.50 -27.17
N GLY A 127 -13.14 -2.74 -26.94
CA GLY A 127 -13.80 -2.42 -25.67
C GLY A 127 -13.21 -3.21 -24.50
N LEU A 128 -12.99 -4.52 -24.68
CA LEU A 128 -12.40 -5.40 -23.67
C LEU A 128 -10.96 -5.02 -23.32
N ASN A 129 -10.15 -4.62 -24.32
CA ASN A 129 -8.80 -4.11 -24.11
C ASN A 129 -8.81 -2.82 -23.27
N THR A 130 -9.73 -1.90 -23.56
CA THR A 130 -9.88 -0.65 -22.79
C THR A 130 -10.33 -0.93 -21.34
N PHE A 131 -11.34 -1.80 -21.17
CA PHE A 131 -11.80 -2.24 -19.85
C PHE A 131 -10.67 -2.88 -19.04
N SER A 132 -9.93 -3.79 -19.65
CA SER A 132 -8.82 -4.49 -18.99
C SER A 132 -7.67 -3.55 -18.62
N MET A 133 -7.33 -2.59 -19.49
CA MET A 133 -6.32 -1.57 -19.21
C MET A 133 -6.71 -0.71 -17.99
N LEU A 134 -7.97 -0.29 -17.89
CA LEU A 134 -8.44 0.47 -16.74
C LEU A 134 -8.57 -0.38 -15.47
N SER A 135 -8.91 -1.67 -15.61
CA SER A 135 -8.90 -2.62 -14.49
C SER A 135 -7.50 -2.77 -13.87
N ASN A 136 -6.44 -2.78 -14.69
CA ASN A 136 -5.06 -2.73 -14.19
C ASN A 136 -4.81 -1.47 -13.35
N PHE A 137 -5.25 -0.30 -13.81
CA PHE A 137 -5.14 0.94 -13.04
C PHE A 137 -5.84 0.84 -11.66
N LEU A 138 -7.04 0.25 -11.61
CA LEU A 138 -7.78 0.04 -10.36
C LEU A 138 -7.07 -0.92 -9.39
N THR A 139 -6.52 -2.03 -9.90
CA THR A 139 -5.81 -3.01 -9.05
C THR A 139 -4.54 -2.42 -8.44
N LEU A 140 -3.79 -1.63 -9.21
CA LEU A 140 -2.61 -0.90 -8.72
C LEU A 140 -2.95 0.05 -7.58
N PHE A 141 -4.01 0.83 -7.77
CA PHE A 141 -4.47 1.77 -6.77
C PHE A 141 -4.92 1.05 -5.49
N SER A 142 -5.63 -0.07 -5.64
CA SER A 142 -6.03 -0.92 -4.52
C SER A 142 -4.83 -1.45 -3.73
N ILE A 143 -3.74 -1.84 -4.40
CA ILE A 143 -2.50 -2.26 -3.74
C ILE A 143 -1.85 -1.10 -3.00
N VAL A 144 -1.79 0.10 -3.59
CA VAL A 144 -1.20 1.27 -2.91
C VAL A 144 -1.98 1.65 -1.66
N ILE A 145 -3.31 1.67 -1.71
CA ILE A 145 -4.14 1.88 -0.50
C ILE A 145 -3.84 0.81 0.54
N PHE A 146 -3.75 -0.46 0.13
CA PHE A 146 -3.45 -1.55 1.05
C PHE A 146 -2.08 -1.37 1.73
N VAL A 147 -1.03 -1.07 0.95
CA VAL A 147 0.31 -0.81 1.48
C VAL A 147 0.31 0.40 2.41
N GLN A 148 -0.42 1.47 2.06
CA GLN A 148 -0.53 2.66 2.89
C GLN A 148 -1.23 2.34 4.22
N ASN A 149 -2.33 1.58 4.20
CA ASN A 149 -3.01 1.10 5.40
C ASN A 149 -2.11 0.24 6.29
N MET A 150 -1.32 -0.63 5.67
CA MET A 150 -0.28 -1.41 6.35
C MET A 150 0.74 -0.50 7.01
N PHE A 151 1.28 0.49 6.29
CA PHE A 151 2.25 1.45 6.80
C PHE A 151 1.72 2.21 8.03
N TRP A 152 0.46 2.66 8.01
CA TRP A 152 -0.17 3.31 9.17
C TRP A 152 -0.35 2.36 10.36
N SER A 153 -0.75 1.11 10.10
CA SER A 153 -0.86 0.12 11.16
C SER A 153 0.49 -0.11 11.83
N THR A 154 1.57 -0.16 11.05
CA THR A 154 2.95 -0.28 11.53
C THR A 154 3.38 0.92 12.35
N ALA A 155 3.18 2.14 11.84
CA ALA A 155 3.51 3.37 12.56
C ALA A 155 2.82 3.46 13.93
N THR A 156 1.58 2.99 13.99
CA THR A 156 0.79 2.94 15.23
C THR A 156 1.34 1.93 16.22
N LEU A 157 1.71 0.74 15.72
CA LEU A 157 2.26 -0.32 16.54
C LEU A 157 3.61 0.10 17.15
N MET A 158 4.41 0.85 16.40
CA MET A 158 5.66 1.45 16.89
C MET A 158 5.44 2.65 17.84
N ARG A 159 4.19 2.98 18.18
CA ARG A 159 3.82 4.12 19.03
C ARG A 159 4.35 5.47 18.54
N ALA A 160 4.64 5.57 17.24
CA ALA A 160 4.99 6.85 16.64
C ALA A 160 3.76 7.77 16.53
N ILE A 161 2.55 7.23 16.73
CA ILE A 161 1.29 7.97 16.61
C ILE A 161 0.36 7.55 17.74
N SER A 162 -0.45 8.48 18.23
CA SER A 162 -1.48 8.18 19.23
C SER A 162 -2.50 7.17 18.68
N LYS A 163 -3.04 6.32 19.56
CA LYS A 163 -4.06 5.34 19.17
C LYS A 163 -5.31 5.99 18.57
N GLN A 164 -5.72 7.14 19.11
CA GLN A 164 -6.90 7.88 18.67
C GLN A 164 -6.69 8.47 17.27
N THR A 165 -5.56 9.14 17.04
CA THR A 165 -5.22 9.71 15.72
C THR A 165 -5.12 8.62 14.65
N SER A 166 -4.48 7.49 14.97
CA SER A 166 -4.40 6.34 14.05
C SER A 166 -5.78 5.78 13.67
N LYS A 167 -6.68 5.64 14.66
CA LYS A 167 -8.04 5.14 14.41
C LYS A 167 -8.82 6.04 13.45
N ILE A 168 -8.72 7.36 13.64
CA ILE A 168 -9.36 8.35 12.76
C ILE A 168 -8.78 8.28 11.35
N ILE A 169 -7.45 8.31 11.20
CA ILE A 169 -6.79 8.27 9.88
C ILE A 169 -7.15 6.98 9.14
N ARG A 170 -7.12 5.83 9.83
CA ARG A 170 -7.50 4.54 9.24
C ARG A 170 -8.94 4.53 8.77
N MET A 171 -9.87 5.05 9.58
CA MET A 171 -11.28 5.14 9.21
C MET A 171 -11.46 6.00 7.95
N ILE A 172 -10.84 7.18 7.91
CA ILE A 172 -10.91 8.09 6.76
C ILE A 172 -10.32 7.42 5.51
N MET A 173 -9.15 6.78 5.60
CA MET A 173 -8.55 6.11 4.45
C MET A 173 -9.40 4.97 3.91
N THR A 174 -10.00 4.16 4.79
CA THR A 174 -10.89 3.08 4.36
C THR A 174 -12.13 3.63 3.68
N ILE A 175 -12.79 4.65 4.26
CA ILE A 175 -13.98 5.26 3.66
C ILE A 175 -13.67 5.83 2.28
N VAL A 176 -12.63 6.68 2.18
CA VAL A 176 -12.24 7.30 0.91
C VAL A 176 -11.81 6.25 -0.11
N GLY A 177 -11.04 5.24 0.31
CA GLY A 177 -10.62 4.14 -0.55
C GLY A 177 -11.79 3.32 -1.09
N THR A 178 -12.75 2.97 -0.24
CA THR A 178 -13.96 2.21 -0.64
C THR A 178 -14.83 3.01 -1.59
N VAL A 179 -15.10 4.29 -1.28
CA VAL A 179 -15.89 5.18 -2.16
C VAL A 179 -15.21 5.31 -3.52
N PHE A 180 -13.88 5.49 -3.54
CA PHE A 180 -13.13 5.55 -4.78
C PHE A 180 -13.25 4.28 -5.61
N VAL A 181 -13.07 3.10 -5.00
CA VAL A 181 -13.15 1.82 -5.73
C VAL A 181 -14.54 1.66 -6.35
N ILE A 182 -15.61 2.00 -5.64
CA ILE A 182 -16.98 1.95 -6.17
C ILE A 182 -17.13 2.88 -7.37
N VAL A 183 -16.75 4.15 -7.23
CA VAL A 183 -16.84 5.15 -8.31
C VAL A 183 -15.98 4.74 -9.51
N ALA A 184 -14.77 4.24 -9.28
CA ALA A 184 -13.86 3.78 -10.33
C ALA A 184 -14.43 2.58 -11.08
N VAL A 185 -14.99 1.58 -10.39
CA VAL A 185 -15.63 0.43 -11.06
C VAL A 185 -16.77 0.89 -11.97
N VAL A 186 -17.62 1.81 -11.51
CA VAL A 186 -18.71 2.36 -12.34
C VAL A 186 -18.17 3.09 -13.57
N ILE A 187 -17.15 3.95 -13.39
CA ILE A 187 -16.50 4.67 -14.51
C ILE A 187 -15.89 3.68 -15.51
N ILE A 188 -15.22 2.63 -15.03
CA ILE A 188 -14.56 1.61 -15.88
C ILE A 188 -15.59 0.84 -16.70
N LEU A 189 -16.72 0.44 -16.09
CA LEU A 189 -17.81 -0.22 -16.79
C LEU A 189 -18.41 0.69 -17.86
N LEU A 190 -18.68 1.97 -17.52
CA LEU A 190 -19.20 2.95 -18.47
C LEU A 190 -18.23 3.17 -19.65
N ILE A 191 -16.93 3.35 -19.39
CA ILE A 191 -15.93 3.51 -20.45
C ILE A 191 -15.84 2.25 -21.31
N GLY A 192 -15.85 1.06 -20.72
CA GLY A 192 -15.80 -0.19 -21.46
C GLY A 192 -16.99 -0.35 -22.42
N ILE A 193 -18.21 -0.10 -21.93
CA ILE A 193 -19.43 -0.17 -22.74
C ILE A 193 -19.39 0.89 -23.85
N ILE A 194 -19.08 2.14 -23.51
CA ILE A 194 -19.07 3.25 -24.47
C ILE A 194 -17.97 3.08 -25.51
N ALA A 195 -16.79 2.56 -25.13
CA ALA A 195 -15.71 2.26 -26.07
C ALA A 195 -16.13 1.19 -27.09
N GLY A 196 -16.89 0.17 -26.65
CA GLY A 196 -17.46 -0.84 -27.55
C GLY A 196 -18.54 -0.27 -28.47
N ILE A 197 -19.45 0.55 -27.94
CA ILE A 197 -20.58 1.11 -28.70
C ILE A 197 -20.12 2.22 -29.68
N ARG A 198 -19.12 3.03 -29.32
CA ARG A 198 -18.62 4.16 -30.11
C ARG A 198 -18.39 3.79 -31.57
N ARG A 199 -17.90 2.59 -31.83
CA ARG A 199 -17.48 2.16 -33.17
C ARG A 199 -18.61 1.74 -34.09
N PHE A 200 -19.83 1.73 -33.58
CA PHE A 200 -21.06 1.63 -34.37
C PHE A 200 -21.62 3.01 -34.77
N ASP A 201 -20.89 4.10 -34.49
CA ASP A 201 -21.31 5.49 -34.73
C ASP A 201 -22.63 5.91 -34.03
N TYR A 202 -23.14 5.11 -33.10
CA TYR A 202 -24.31 5.48 -32.28
C TYR A 202 -23.99 6.60 -31.27
N ILE A 203 -22.72 6.81 -30.92
CA ILE A 203 -22.30 7.78 -29.92
C ILE A 203 -21.36 8.81 -30.57
N PRO A 204 -21.75 10.10 -30.59
CA PRO A 204 -20.90 11.18 -31.08
C PRO A 204 -19.54 11.24 -30.38
N LYS A 205 -18.50 11.66 -31.12
CA LYS A 205 -17.11 11.66 -30.64
C LYS A 205 -16.92 12.56 -29.40
N GLU A 206 -17.74 13.59 -29.24
CA GLU A 206 -17.66 14.53 -28.11
C GLU A 206 -17.93 13.84 -26.77
N TYR A 207 -18.88 12.90 -26.72
CA TYR A 207 -19.23 12.20 -25.48
C TYR A 207 -18.08 11.29 -25.00
N VAL A 208 -17.41 10.61 -25.93
CA VAL A 208 -16.28 9.73 -25.59
C VAL A 208 -15.12 10.56 -25.04
N ALA A 209 -14.81 11.68 -25.71
CA ALA A 209 -13.78 12.60 -25.24
C ALA A 209 -14.11 13.16 -23.85
N ALA A 210 -15.36 13.60 -23.62
CA ALA A 210 -15.82 14.10 -22.33
C ALA A 210 -15.66 13.08 -21.20
N ILE A 211 -15.99 11.80 -21.47
CA ILE A 211 -15.86 10.73 -20.47
C ILE A 211 -14.39 10.42 -20.19
N GLN A 212 -13.53 10.40 -21.21
CA GLN A 212 -12.09 10.20 -21.03
C GLN A 212 -11.47 11.33 -20.21
N VAL A 213 -11.82 12.60 -20.50
CA VAL A 213 -11.37 13.77 -19.74
C VAL A 213 -11.88 13.69 -18.30
N THR A 214 -13.16 13.36 -18.09
CA THR A 214 -13.75 13.20 -16.75
C THR A 214 -13.03 12.10 -15.96
N SER A 215 -12.77 10.95 -16.58
CA SER A 215 -12.03 9.85 -15.96
C SER A 215 -10.60 10.26 -15.59
N PHE A 216 -9.91 10.99 -16.46
CA PHE A 216 -8.58 11.52 -16.19
C PHE A 216 -8.58 12.51 -15.01
N VAL A 217 -9.55 13.44 -14.96
CA VAL A 217 -9.70 14.40 -13.85
C VAL A 217 -9.98 13.68 -12.54
N VAL A 218 -10.91 12.73 -12.51
CA VAL A 218 -11.22 11.92 -11.32
C VAL A 218 -9.99 11.14 -10.86
N GLY A 219 -9.31 10.46 -11.77
CA GLY A 219 -8.06 9.74 -11.48
C GLY A 219 -6.96 10.66 -10.95
N GLY A 220 -6.82 11.86 -11.52
CA GLY A 220 -5.85 12.87 -11.10
C GLY A 220 -6.12 13.42 -9.70
N ILE A 221 -7.37 13.79 -9.38
CA ILE A 221 -7.76 14.26 -8.03
C ILE A 221 -7.44 13.19 -6.99
N VAL A 222 -7.77 11.94 -7.30
CA VAL A 222 -7.56 10.83 -6.39
C VAL A 222 -6.07 10.53 -6.21
N LEU A 223 -5.28 10.62 -7.28
CA LEU A 223 -3.83 10.48 -7.21
C LEU A 223 -3.20 11.57 -6.34
N LEU A 224 -3.64 12.83 -6.51
CA LEU A 224 -3.18 13.94 -5.68
C LEU A 224 -3.54 13.74 -4.21
N PHE A 225 -4.75 13.26 -3.93
CA PHE A 225 -5.18 12.94 -2.57
C PHE A 225 -4.33 11.83 -1.95
N VAL A 226 -4.17 10.69 -2.63
CA VAL A 226 -3.39 9.56 -2.11
C VAL A 226 -1.92 9.90 -2.00
N GLY A 227 -1.35 10.57 -3.02
CA GLY A 227 0.01 11.07 -3.01
C GLY A 227 0.26 12.05 -1.88
N GLY A 228 -0.63 13.02 -1.68
CA GLY A 228 -0.59 13.96 -0.56
C GLY A 228 -0.63 13.25 0.79
N MET A 229 -1.55 12.30 0.96
CA MET A 229 -1.65 11.50 2.19
C MET A 229 -0.42 10.62 2.44
N LEU A 230 0.22 10.10 1.39
CA LEU A 230 1.45 9.30 1.46
C LEU A 230 2.65 10.18 1.86
N ILE A 231 2.78 11.36 1.26
CA ILE A 231 3.85 12.31 1.61
C ILE A 231 3.66 12.80 3.06
N ALA A 232 2.45 13.19 3.43
CA ALA A 232 2.12 13.62 4.78
C ALA A 232 2.40 12.51 5.81
N SER A 233 2.03 11.26 5.51
CA SER A 233 2.30 10.12 6.40
C SER A 233 3.80 9.90 6.60
N GLY A 234 4.59 9.94 5.53
CA GLY A 234 6.04 9.81 5.61
C GLY A 234 6.69 10.91 6.46
N ILE A 235 6.30 12.16 6.25
CA ILE A 235 6.81 13.30 7.02
C ILE A 235 6.46 13.16 8.50
N ILE A 236 5.22 12.78 8.83
CA ILE A 236 4.79 12.60 10.22
C ILE A 236 5.59 11.49 10.88
N VAL A 237 5.73 10.33 10.23
CA VAL A 237 6.47 9.19 10.78
C VAL A 237 7.94 9.54 11.01
N ILE A 238 8.60 10.18 10.04
CA ILE A 238 10.01 10.60 10.18
C ILE A 238 10.17 11.61 11.32
N ARG A 239 9.30 12.63 11.39
CA ARG A 239 9.34 13.64 12.46
C ARG A 239 9.11 13.03 13.83
N THR A 240 8.17 12.10 13.97
CA THR A 240 7.94 11.47 15.27
C THR A 240 9.10 10.56 15.67
N ILE A 241 9.68 9.79 14.76
CA ILE A 241 10.86 8.97 15.06
C ILE A 241 12.01 9.86 15.56
N GLN A 242 12.24 11.02 14.93
CA GLN A 242 13.24 12.00 15.36
C GLN A 242 12.94 12.61 16.74
N LYS A 243 11.67 12.91 17.04
CA LYS A 243 11.29 13.43 18.36
C LYS A 243 11.47 12.37 19.45
N THR A 244 11.07 11.13 19.17
CA THR A 244 11.21 10.02 20.12
C THR A 244 12.68 9.67 20.34
N SER A 245 13.52 9.68 19.30
CA SER A 245 14.97 9.46 19.46
C SER A 245 15.59 10.52 20.37
N LYS A 246 15.29 11.81 20.14
CA LYS A 246 15.73 12.94 20.97
C LYS A 246 15.28 12.82 22.43
N ASN A 247 14.03 12.44 22.70
CA ASN A 247 13.55 12.32 24.08
C ASN A 247 14.24 11.18 24.85
N VAL A 248 14.50 10.05 24.19
CA VAL A 248 15.26 8.93 24.78
C VAL A 248 16.71 9.33 25.04
N VAL A 249 17.30 10.14 24.16
CA VAL A 249 18.64 10.74 24.39
C VAL A 249 18.66 11.55 25.68
N THR A 250 17.74 12.51 25.80
CA THR A 250 17.73 13.45 26.93
C THR A 250 17.44 12.74 28.26
N ALA A 251 16.53 11.76 28.27
CA ALA A 251 16.21 10.99 29.47
C ALA A 251 17.39 10.14 29.99
N ASN A 252 18.25 9.62 29.11
CA ASN A 252 19.43 8.87 29.52
C ASN A 252 20.54 9.79 30.06
N VAL A 253 20.71 10.98 29.49
CA VAL A 253 21.71 11.95 29.98
C VAL A 253 21.32 12.45 31.38
N SER A 254 20.06 12.82 31.59
CA SER A 254 19.60 13.33 32.89
C SER A 254 19.72 12.32 34.04
N ASN A 255 19.66 11.01 33.76
CA ASN A 255 19.83 9.99 34.80
C ASN A 255 21.29 9.81 35.23
N ASN A 256 22.26 10.06 34.35
CA ASN A 256 23.67 9.95 34.71
C ASN A 256 24.15 11.16 35.55
N THR A 257 23.67 12.37 35.24
CA THR A 257 24.11 13.58 35.95
C THR A 257 23.74 13.56 37.45
N ASN A 258 22.61 12.96 37.81
CA ASN A 258 22.16 12.90 39.20
C ASN A 258 22.91 11.84 40.04
N SER A 259 23.52 10.83 39.41
CA SER A 259 24.29 9.81 40.13
C SER A 259 25.71 10.25 40.47
N GLU A 260 26.34 11.12 39.67
CA GLU A 260 27.67 11.66 39.99
C GLU A 260 27.61 12.73 41.11
N SER A 261 26.54 13.53 41.17
CA SER A 261 26.40 14.57 42.20
C SER A 261 26.20 14.05 43.62
N PHE A 262 25.82 12.77 43.80
CA PHE A 262 25.65 12.17 45.13
C PHE A 262 26.89 11.40 45.62
N ALA A 263 27.72 10.90 44.70
CA ALA A 263 28.97 10.21 45.06
C ALA A 263 30.09 11.18 45.46
N GLN A 264 30.07 12.43 44.98
CA GLN A 264 31.18 13.37 45.20
C GLN A 264 31.12 14.14 46.53
N LYS A 265 30.08 13.95 47.36
CA LYS A 265 29.97 14.64 48.66
C LYS A 265 30.36 13.78 49.87
N SER A 266 30.96 12.60 49.67
CA SER A 266 31.31 11.69 50.77
C SER A 266 32.76 11.19 50.78
N GLU A 267 33.67 11.83 50.04
CA GLU A 267 35.11 11.54 50.08
C GLU A 267 35.90 12.85 50.26
N SER A 268 35.82 13.42 51.47
CA SER A 268 36.89 14.26 52.00
C SER A 268 37.53 13.50 53.15
N ASN A 269 38.77 13.06 52.94
CA ASN A 269 39.69 12.34 53.83
C ASN A 269 39.82 10.85 53.53
N ILE A 270 40.69 10.49 52.58
CA ILE A 270 41.95 9.77 52.84
C ILE A 270 42.71 9.63 51.50
N GLU A 271 43.98 9.98 51.59
CA GLU A 271 44.94 10.11 50.50
C GLU A 271 45.48 8.75 50.06
N SER A 272 45.94 8.70 48.81
CA SER A 272 46.88 7.72 48.22
C SER A 272 46.40 6.28 47.96
N GLN A 273 46.06 5.98 46.70
CA GLN A 273 46.87 5.10 45.84
C GLN A 273 46.28 4.96 44.42
N THR A 274 47.06 5.46 43.46
CA THR A 274 47.32 4.94 42.11
C THR A 274 46.50 3.78 41.56
N SER A 275 45.95 4.04 40.37
CA SER A 275 46.02 3.23 39.12
C SER A 275 44.74 2.57 38.59
N HIS A 276 44.47 2.94 37.32
CA HIS A 276 43.69 2.23 36.29
C HIS A 276 42.22 1.88 36.55
N SER A 277 41.31 2.76 36.13
CA SER A 277 40.02 2.30 35.58
C SER A 277 39.44 3.30 34.58
N SER A 278 40.01 3.32 33.39
CA SER A 278 39.46 3.97 32.20
C SER A 278 38.47 3.00 31.51
N ASN A 279 37.21 2.94 31.94
CA ASN A 279 36.20 2.07 31.31
C ASN A 279 34.84 2.72 31.02
N ASN A 280 34.73 4.06 31.06
CA ASN A 280 33.46 4.76 30.80
C ASN A 280 33.14 5.06 29.32
N THR A 281 33.99 4.67 28.36
CA THR A 281 33.80 5.00 26.93
C THR A 281 32.89 4.03 26.16
N ARG A 282 32.42 2.93 26.75
CA ARG A 282 31.72 1.85 26.00
C ARG A 282 30.22 2.03 25.76
N GLN A 283 29.51 2.93 26.47
CA GLN A 283 28.05 3.06 26.30
C GLN A 283 27.59 4.05 25.21
N SER A 284 28.46 4.93 24.69
CA SER A 284 28.05 5.93 23.70
C SER A 284 27.90 5.39 22.27
N PHE A 285 28.58 4.29 21.93
CA PHE A 285 28.60 3.72 20.56
C PHE A 285 27.31 2.99 20.17
N ASP A 286 26.56 2.42 21.11
CA ASP A 286 25.33 1.66 20.80
C ASP A 286 24.17 2.55 20.33
N LYS A 287 24.21 3.83 20.67
CA LYS A 287 23.13 4.78 20.40
C LYS A 287 23.00 5.16 18.93
N VAL A 288 24.12 5.51 18.30
CA VAL A 288 24.18 5.86 16.86
C VAL A 288 23.85 4.63 16.01
N SER A 289 24.34 3.47 16.44
CA SER A 289 24.03 2.16 15.86
C SER A 289 22.52 1.88 15.87
N PHE A 290 21.82 2.14 16.98
CA PHE A 290 20.39 1.91 17.09
C PHE A 290 19.56 2.86 16.23
N GLU A 291 19.85 4.16 16.26
CA GLU A 291 19.10 5.15 15.46
C GLU A 291 19.22 4.84 13.96
N LYS A 292 20.42 4.44 13.51
CA LYS A 292 20.66 4.01 12.13
C LYS A 292 19.86 2.74 11.77
N ARG A 293 19.76 1.76 12.68
CA ARG A 293 19.01 0.51 12.45
C ARG A 293 17.50 0.72 12.37
N VAL A 294 16.92 1.59 13.21
CA VAL A 294 15.46 1.80 13.23
C VAL A 294 14.98 2.75 12.13
N GLN A 295 15.76 3.77 11.75
CA GLN A 295 15.35 4.73 10.71
C GLN A 295 15.52 4.20 9.28
N SER A 296 16.48 3.31 9.05
CA SER A 296 16.78 2.76 7.71
C SER A 296 15.56 2.12 7.03
N PRO A 297 14.81 1.18 7.66
CA PRO A 297 13.71 0.50 6.98
C PRO A 297 12.54 1.42 6.63
N PHE A 298 12.28 2.46 7.44
CA PHE A 298 11.25 3.44 7.14
C PHE A 298 11.58 4.31 5.94
N LYS A 299 12.84 4.76 5.83
CA LYS A 299 13.30 5.55 4.68
C LYS A 299 13.22 4.73 3.39
N ILE A 300 13.62 3.46 3.45
CA ILE A 300 13.53 2.53 2.32
C ILE A 300 12.06 2.31 1.92
N THR A 301 11.19 1.98 2.88
CA THR A 301 9.75 1.75 2.62
C THR A 301 9.08 3.00 2.06
N PHE A 302 9.41 4.18 2.59
CA PHE A 302 8.90 5.46 2.09
C PHE A 302 9.38 5.76 0.67
N GLY A 303 10.66 5.53 0.37
CA GLY A 303 11.20 5.66 -0.98
C GLY A 303 10.54 4.70 -1.97
N LEU A 304 10.28 3.46 -1.58
CA LEU A 304 9.56 2.49 -2.39
C LEU A 304 8.10 2.92 -2.61
N LEU A 305 7.42 3.45 -1.59
CA LEU A 305 6.08 4.03 -1.70
C LEU A 305 6.02 5.21 -2.69
N ILE A 306 7.03 6.10 -2.68
CA ILE A 306 7.17 7.17 -3.69
C ILE A 306 7.37 6.55 -5.09
N GLY A 307 8.18 5.49 -5.21
CA GLY A 307 8.34 4.75 -6.46
C GLY A 307 7.02 4.20 -6.99
N LEU A 308 6.19 3.60 -6.13
CA LEU A 308 4.85 3.12 -6.50
C LEU A 308 3.94 4.26 -6.97
N LEU A 309 4.01 5.43 -6.32
CA LEU A 309 3.27 6.62 -6.74
C LEU A 309 3.74 7.14 -8.10
N MET A 310 5.05 7.12 -8.37
CA MET A 310 5.62 7.46 -9.68
C MET A 310 5.14 6.50 -10.77
N CYS A 311 5.05 5.20 -10.49
CA CYS A 311 4.51 4.22 -11.43
C CYS A 311 3.03 4.51 -11.79
N ILE A 312 2.19 4.85 -10.80
CA ILE A 312 0.79 5.25 -11.06
C ILE A 312 0.74 6.55 -11.87
N SER A 313 1.60 7.51 -11.55
CA SER A 313 1.71 8.78 -12.29
C SER A 313 2.09 8.53 -13.75
N LEU A 314 3.02 7.63 -14.01
CA LEU A 314 3.45 7.26 -15.37
C LEU A 314 2.32 6.59 -16.16
N GLN A 315 1.44 5.84 -15.50
CA GLN A 315 0.25 5.29 -16.15
C GLN A 315 -0.83 6.32 -16.41
N LEU A 316 -1.04 7.30 -15.51
CA LEU A 316 -1.92 8.42 -15.80
C LEU A 316 -1.40 9.26 -16.98
N ILE A 317 -0.09 9.48 -17.07
CA ILE A 317 0.54 10.14 -18.22
C ILE A 317 0.29 9.31 -19.49
N ALA A 318 0.44 7.99 -19.44
CA ALA A 318 0.11 7.13 -20.58
C ALA A 318 -1.37 7.26 -21.00
N ILE A 319 -2.30 7.30 -20.06
CA ILE A 319 -3.73 7.51 -20.34
C ILE A 319 -3.97 8.90 -20.94
N ALA A 320 -3.31 9.94 -20.44
CA ALA A 320 -3.41 11.30 -20.97
C ALA A 320 -2.88 11.41 -22.40
N ILE A 321 -1.76 10.74 -22.70
CA ILE A 321 -1.24 10.67 -24.07
C ILE A 321 -2.20 9.88 -24.96
N ALA A 322 -2.76 8.78 -24.46
CA ALA A 322 -3.74 7.98 -25.21
C ALA A 322 -5.03 8.76 -25.53
N SER A 323 -5.47 9.66 -24.65
CA SER A 323 -6.64 10.51 -24.89
C SER A 323 -6.34 11.71 -25.80
N GLY A 324 -5.15 12.31 -25.69
CA GLY A 324 -4.77 13.49 -26.47
C GLY A 324 -4.25 13.16 -27.88
N ALA A 325 -3.69 11.98 -28.10
CA ALA A 325 -3.03 11.60 -29.35
C ALA A 325 -3.83 10.59 -30.18
N THR A 326 -5.17 10.62 -30.10
CA THR A 326 -6.07 9.70 -30.80
C THR A 326 -5.89 9.70 -32.33
N GLU A 327 -5.41 10.81 -32.89
CA GLU A 327 -5.20 11.02 -34.34
C GLU A 327 -3.79 10.60 -34.82
N LEU A 328 -2.82 10.45 -33.91
CA LEU A 328 -1.41 10.28 -34.29
C LEU A 328 -0.93 8.86 -33.97
N ALA A 329 -0.89 8.00 -34.99
CA ALA A 329 -0.46 6.61 -34.90
C ALA A 329 0.88 6.42 -34.15
N ASN A 330 1.83 7.35 -34.34
CA ASN A 330 3.16 7.34 -33.72
C ASN A 330 3.12 7.32 -32.18
N TYR A 331 2.12 7.95 -31.56
CA TYR A 331 2.03 8.02 -30.11
C TYR A 331 1.48 6.72 -29.50
N SER A 332 0.86 5.86 -30.31
CA SER A 332 0.27 4.62 -29.83
C SER A 332 1.29 3.69 -29.20
N VAL A 333 2.46 3.59 -29.83
CA VAL A 333 3.61 2.82 -29.34
C VAL A 333 4.14 3.40 -28.03
N ILE A 334 4.25 4.73 -27.94
CA ILE A 334 4.84 5.44 -26.80
C ILE A 334 3.98 5.28 -25.55
N TRP A 335 2.68 5.60 -25.62
CA TRP A 335 1.83 5.50 -24.43
C TRP A 335 1.71 4.06 -23.96
N GLN A 336 1.70 3.10 -24.88
CA GLN A 336 1.63 1.70 -24.53
C GLN A 336 2.91 1.20 -23.88
N PHE A 337 4.07 1.60 -24.39
CA PHE A 337 5.35 1.33 -23.77
C PHE A 337 5.43 1.91 -22.35
N LEU A 338 5.00 3.16 -22.16
CA LEU A 338 4.92 3.78 -20.84
C LEU A 338 3.98 2.99 -19.92
N ASN A 339 2.76 2.67 -20.35
CA ASN A 339 1.79 1.92 -19.55
C ASN A 339 2.39 0.59 -19.06
N CYS A 340 2.92 -0.23 -19.99
CA CYS A 340 3.50 -1.52 -19.66
C CYS A 340 4.77 -1.39 -18.77
N THR A 341 5.61 -0.39 -19.03
CA THR A 341 6.81 -0.12 -18.21
C THR A 341 6.41 0.25 -16.79
N GLY A 342 5.44 1.16 -16.62
CA GLY A 342 4.96 1.57 -15.30
C GLY A 342 4.40 0.40 -14.48
N VAL A 343 3.61 -0.46 -15.12
CA VAL A 343 3.07 -1.70 -14.52
C VAL A 343 4.21 -2.67 -14.14
N LEU A 344 5.19 -2.90 -15.02
CA LEU A 344 6.29 -3.82 -14.75
C LEU A 344 7.17 -3.32 -13.59
N THR A 345 7.57 -2.05 -13.65
CA THR A 345 8.34 -1.40 -12.58
C THR A 345 7.58 -1.45 -11.25
N PHE A 346 6.26 -1.25 -11.27
CA PHE A 346 5.42 -1.38 -10.07
C PHE A 346 5.49 -2.78 -9.47
N GLY A 347 5.40 -3.83 -10.30
CA GLY A 347 5.55 -5.22 -9.84
C GLY A 347 6.91 -5.46 -9.17
N ILE A 348 7.99 -5.00 -9.79
CA ILE A 348 9.34 -5.12 -9.24
C ILE A 348 9.46 -4.37 -7.90
N LEU A 349 8.93 -3.15 -7.81
CA LEU A 349 8.94 -2.36 -6.58
C LEU A 349 8.13 -3.03 -5.46
N ILE A 350 7.02 -3.71 -5.76
CA ILE A 350 6.28 -4.49 -4.74
C ILE A 350 7.12 -5.62 -4.18
N LEU A 351 7.85 -6.35 -5.03
CA LEU A 351 8.75 -7.41 -4.55
C LEU A 351 9.83 -6.84 -3.63
N PHE A 352 10.39 -5.67 -3.99
CA PHE A 352 11.36 -4.98 -3.13
C PHE A 352 10.73 -4.41 -1.86
N LEU A 353 9.46 -4.02 -1.89
CA LEU A 353 8.71 -3.54 -0.73
C LEU A 353 8.44 -4.67 0.27
N PHE A 354 8.28 -5.91 -0.20
CA PHE A 354 8.02 -7.06 0.66
C PHE A 354 9.07 -7.20 1.77
N PHE A 355 10.36 -7.08 1.44
CA PHE A 355 11.44 -7.30 2.41
C PHE A 355 11.44 -6.27 3.57
N PRO A 356 11.56 -4.95 3.33
CA PRO A 356 11.61 -3.96 4.39
C PRO A 356 10.28 -3.86 5.15
N LEU A 357 9.15 -4.06 4.47
CA LEU A 357 7.83 -3.94 5.10
C LEU A 357 7.57 -5.07 6.10
N PHE A 358 8.14 -6.25 5.89
CA PHE A 358 7.84 -7.41 6.72
C PHE A 358 8.99 -7.87 7.60
N ARG A 359 10.19 -8.04 7.03
CA ARG A 359 11.33 -8.56 7.79
C ARG A 359 11.87 -7.51 8.75
N ASP A 360 12.16 -6.32 8.26
CA ASP A 360 12.76 -5.27 9.08
C ASP A 360 11.76 -4.74 10.11
N MET A 361 10.48 -4.70 9.74
CA MET A 361 9.40 -4.34 10.66
C MET A 361 9.26 -5.34 11.81
N GLU A 362 9.38 -6.65 11.55
CA GLU A 362 9.30 -7.67 12.59
C GLU A 362 10.47 -7.59 13.56
N ILE A 363 11.69 -7.39 13.04
CA ILE A 363 12.88 -7.20 13.87
C ILE A 363 12.74 -5.94 14.74
N ALA A 364 12.31 -4.82 14.15
CA ALA A 364 12.10 -3.57 14.88
C ALA A 364 11.03 -3.73 15.96
N MET A 365 9.94 -4.47 15.68
CA MET A 365 8.88 -4.73 16.63
C MET A 365 9.36 -5.56 17.82
N GLN A 366 10.11 -6.63 17.58
CA GLN A 366 10.71 -7.46 18.63
C GLN A 366 11.69 -6.67 19.51
N GLU A 367 12.48 -5.78 18.91
CA GLU A 367 13.42 -4.95 19.67
C GLU A 367 12.70 -3.94 20.57
N ILE A 368 11.60 -3.35 20.09
CA ILE A 368 10.75 -2.45 20.90
C ILE A 368 10.09 -3.20 22.05
N GLU A 369 9.57 -4.41 21.79
CA GLU A 369 8.93 -5.26 22.80
C GLU A 369 9.92 -5.66 23.91
N LYS A 370 11.11 -6.12 23.53
CA LYS A 370 12.19 -6.46 24.47
C LYS A 370 12.57 -5.29 25.38
N ARG A 371 12.66 -4.07 24.83
CA ARG A 371 12.97 -2.85 25.63
C ARG A 371 11.84 -2.48 26.58
N LYS A 372 10.60 -2.70 26.17
CA LYS A 372 9.43 -2.46 27.01
C LYS A 372 9.43 -3.40 28.21
N GLU A 373 9.74 -4.67 28.01
CA GLU A 373 9.88 -5.66 29.09
C GLU A 373 11.02 -5.31 30.05
N ALA A 374 12.16 -4.87 29.52
CA ALA A 374 13.29 -4.41 30.34
C ALA A 374 12.92 -3.19 31.20
N LEU A 375 12.15 -2.23 30.65
CA LEU A 375 11.68 -1.06 31.38
C LEU A 375 10.64 -1.42 32.45
N SER A 376 9.71 -2.35 32.16
CA SER A 376 8.74 -2.80 33.17
C SER A 376 9.43 -3.57 34.30
N GLN A 377 10.43 -4.40 33.99
CA GLN A 377 11.25 -5.07 35.01
C GLN A 377 12.06 -4.09 35.86
N LYS A 378 12.66 -3.05 35.26
CA LYS A 378 13.39 -2.01 36.00
C LYS A 378 12.47 -1.24 36.95
N LYS A 379 11.25 -0.90 36.50
CA LYS A 379 10.25 -0.24 37.35
C LYS A 379 9.82 -1.13 38.52
N LEU A 380 9.66 -2.43 38.29
CA LEU A 380 9.36 -3.40 39.36
C LEU A 380 10.49 -3.50 40.39
N ARG A 381 11.75 -3.55 39.96
CA ARG A 381 12.91 -3.58 40.87
C ARG A 381 13.10 -2.30 41.67
N SER A 382 12.86 -1.14 41.05
CA SER A 382 12.97 0.16 41.74
C SER A 382 11.98 0.27 42.90
N ASN A 383 10.78 -0.32 42.76
CA ASN A 383 9.78 -0.29 43.83
C ASN A 383 10.13 -1.24 44.98
N HIS A 384 10.88 -2.31 44.73
CA HIS A 384 11.23 -3.30 45.76
C HIS A 384 12.45 -2.88 46.61
N LEU A 385 13.31 -1.98 46.13
CA LEU A 385 14.45 -1.49 46.91
C LEU A 385 14.10 -0.35 47.88
N HIS A 386 12.87 0.17 47.83
CA HIS A 386 12.38 1.10 48.84
C HIS A 386 11.71 0.33 49.98
N VAL A 387 12.47 -0.52 50.66
CA VAL A 387 12.13 -0.90 52.03
C VAL A 387 12.40 0.35 52.86
N PRO A 388 11.38 0.96 53.49
CA PRO A 388 11.63 2.06 54.41
C PRO A 388 12.53 1.51 55.51
N SER A 389 13.78 2.00 55.56
CA SER A 389 14.61 1.86 56.74
C SER A 389 13.91 2.67 57.83
N THR A 390 13.00 2.01 58.55
CA THR A 390 12.39 2.54 59.76
C THR A 390 13.53 2.88 60.70
N THR A 391 13.85 4.16 60.77
CA THR A 391 14.74 4.72 61.77
C THR A 391 14.11 4.46 63.12
N ARG A 392 14.55 3.37 63.75
CA ARG A 392 14.34 3.07 65.16
C ARG A 392 15.17 4.09 65.92
N ASN A 393 14.57 5.17 66.39
CA ASN A 393 15.12 5.98 67.45
C ASN A 393 14.01 6.59 68.31
N HIS A 394 14.22 6.42 69.62
CA HIS A 394 13.71 7.19 70.75
C HIS A 394 12.37 6.82 71.40
N LEU A 395 12.53 5.95 72.40
CA LEU A 395 11.78 5.83 73.64
C LEU A 395 11.76 7.16 74.42
N SER A 396 10.59 7.64 74.84
CA SER A 396 10.38 8.31 76.14
C SER A 396 8.91 8.71 76.33
N ASP A 397 8.29 8.10 77.35
CA ASP A 397 7.17 8.51 78.22
C ASP A 397 6.41 9.82 77.95
N LEU A 398 5.07 9.77 77.99
CA LEU A 398 4.29 10.19 79.18
C LEU A 398 2.74 10.07 78.97
N SER A 399 2.11 9.35 79.88
CA SER A 399 0.85 9.61 80.63
C SER A 399 -0.21 10.62 80.13
N GLY A 400 -1.48 10.18 80.13
CA GLY A 400 -2.70 11.01 80.21
C GLY A 400 -3.82 10.49 79.31
N SER A 401 -4.73 9.61 79.78
CA SER A 401 -6.00 9.90 80.46
C SER A 401 -7.06 10.59 79.59
N GLY A 402 -8.23 9.97 79.44
CA GLY A 402 -9.48 10.66 79.08
C GLY A 402 -10.27 10.07 77.90
N ASP A 403 -11.03 9.02 78.17
CA ASP A 403 -12.48 8.91 77.95
C ASP A 403 -13.14 9.10 76.57
N ASN A 404 -13.89 8.05 76.22
CA ASN A 404 -15.27 8.05 75.71
C ASN A 404 -15.54 8.56 74.28
N PHE A 405 -16.11 7.69 73.45
CA PHE A 405 -17.58 7.61 73.23
C PHE A 405 -17.93 7.19 71.78
N LEU A 406 -18.99 6.38 71.67
CA LEU A 406 -19.77 5.97 70.49
C LEU A 406 -19.34 4.73 69.68
N SER A 407 -19.89 3.64 70.19
CA SER A 407 -20.30 2.37 69.62
C SER A 407 -21.23 2.42 68.39
N LEU A 408 -21.02 1.42 67.53
CA LEU A 408 -21.95 0.60 66.70
C LEU A 408 -22.49 1.16 65.36
N PRO A 409 -22.94 0.28 64.40
CA PRO A 409 -22.89 -1.19 64.38
C PRO A 409 -22.27 -1.84 63.12
N SER A 410 -22.01 -3.13 63.31
CA SER A 410 -21.68 -4.19 62.37
C SER A 410 -22.69 -4.43 61.23
N SER A 411 -22.19 -4.67 60.01
CA SER A 411 -22.78 -5.58 59.01
C SER A 411 -21.64 -6.23 58.21
N SER A 412 -21.27 -7.47 58.54
CA SER A 412 -21.69 -8.70 57.88
C SER A 412 -21.16 -8.89 56.45
N GLY A 413 -20.23 -9.85 56.32
CA GLY A 413 -20.25 -10.82 55.22
C GLY A 413 -19.52 -10.42 53.94
N GLY A 414 -18.39 -11.08 53.67
CA GLY A 414 -17.83 -11.12 52.32
C GLY A 414 -16.38 -11.54 52.29
N ASP A 415 -16.11 -12.84 52.46
CA ASP A 415 -14.88 -13.48 51.99
C ASP A 415 -14.61 -13.07 50.53
N MET A 416 -13.46 -12.46 50.27
CA MET A 416 -12.84 -12.49 48.95
C MET A 416 -11.36 -12.78 49.08
N SER A 417 -11.03 -13.99 48.62
CA SER A 417 -9.71 -14.51 48.33
C SER A 417 -8.95 -13.61 47.34
N PRO A 418 -7.61 -13.54 47.41
CA PRO A 418 -6.81 -12.78 46.48
C PRO A 418 -6.77 -13.53 45.15
N THR A 419 -7.59 -13.10 44.19
CA THR A 419 -7.46 -13.53 42.80
C THR A 419 -6.23 -12.88 42.18
N SER A 420 -5.35 -13.75 41.69
CA SER A 420 -4.16 -13.48 40.90
C SER A 420 -4.45 -12.46 39.78
N PRO A 421 -3.51 -11.55 39.45
CA PRO A 421 -3.67 -10.70 38.28
C PRO A 421 -3.55 -11.57 37.03
N SER A 422 -4.71 -11.83 36.42
CA SER A 422 -4.82 -12.48 35.13
C SER A 422 -4.07 -11.68 34.08
N ALA A 423 -3.17 -12.39 33.41
CA ALA A 423 -2.51 -11.93 32.20
C ALA A 423 -3.57 -11.48 31.19
N ILE A 424 -3.43 -10.25 30.69
CA ILE A 424 -4.14 -9.78 29.51
C ILE A 424 -3.58 -10.58 28.32
N SER A 425 -4.17 -11.74 28.07
CA SER A 425 -4.02 -12.42 26.79
C SER A 425 -4.82 -11.62 25.76
N PHE A 426 -4.16 -11.21 24.68
CA PHE A 426 -4.87 -10.81 23.49
C PHE A 426 -5.45 -12.08 22.87
N SER A 427 -6.69 -12.41 23.24
CA SER A 427 -7.51 -13.30 22.42
C SER A 427 -7.62 -12.67 21.04
N SER A 428 -6.86 -13.24 20.11
CA SER A 428 -7.17 -13.10 18.69
C SER A 428 -8.51 -13.80 18.52
N GLU A 429 -9.56 -13.01 18.36
CA GLU A 429 -10.87 -13.52 17.99
C GLU A 429 -10.70 -14.16 16.60
N VAL A 430 -10.52 -15.48 16.64
CA VAL A 430 -10.46 -16.38 15.52
C VAL A 430 -11.86 -16.41 14.95
N MET A 431 -12.06 -15.69 13.85
CA MET A 431 -13.14 -15.96 12.93
C MET A 431 -12.82 -17.32 12.28
N ALA A 432 -13.19 -18.40 12.98
CA ALA A 432 -13.18 -19.75 12.48
C ALA A 432 -14.24 -19.82 11.38
N ILE A 433 -13.80 -19.85 10.14
CA ILE A 433 -14.61 -20.37 9.05
C ILE A 433 -14.59 -21.89 9.24
N SER A 434 -15.73 -22.48 9.58
CA SER A 434 -15.89 -23.94 9.60
C SER A 434 -15.62 -24.48 8.20
N ASP A 435 -14.58 -25.30 8.06
CA ASP A 435 -14.38 -26.20 6.93
C ASP A 435 -15.39 -27.36 7.05
N ASP A 436 -16.60 -27.17 6.52
CA ASP A 436 -17.56 -28.25 6.26
C ASP A 436 -17.23 -28.92 4.90
N SER A 437 -16.05 -29.53 4.82
CA SER A 437 -15.68 -30.40 3.68
C SER A 437 -15.26 -31.79 4.18
N LYS A 438 -16.16 -32.43 4.91
CA LYS A 438 -16.19 -33.89 5.10
C LYS A 438 -17.62 -34.40 5.12
N LEU A 439 -18.34 -34.20 4.03
CA LEU A 439 -19.45 -35.06 3.66
C LEU A 439 -19.68 -34.92 2.16
N TYR A 440 -19.74 -36.07 1.50
CA TYR A 440 -19.90 -36.35 0.07
C TYR A 440 -18.64 -36.66 -0.75
N GLN A 441 -18.50 -37.98 -0.94
CA GLN A 441 -17.80 -38.74 -1.98
C GLN A 441 -16.28 -38.88 -1.92
#